data_AF-A0A7L5TBA0-F1
#
_entry.id   AF-A0A7L5TBA0-F1
#
_cell.length_a   1.000
_cell.length_b   1.000
_cell.length_c   1.000
_cell.angle_alpha   90.00
_cell.angle_beta   90.00
_cell.angle_gamma   90.00
#
_symmetry.space_group_name_H-M   'P 1'
#
loop_
_entity.id
_entity.type
_entity.pdbx_description
1 polymer ?
#
loop_
_entity_poly.entity_id
_entity_poly.type
_entity_poly.pdbx_seq_one_letter_code
_entity_poly.pdbx_strand_id
1 'polypeptide(L)'
;MAETETIADLRRRHGVPLMSPERAVRALRQAIEGDETFVVVADIDWDRFYLAHTAARPSPLLHDLEETRRIRESAIDGTGPGTEGPTLAERLARLGRTEQERLLREVVRTHAAAVLGHDGPDSVPTGLPFWELGLDSVTAVEMRNRLGGAVQRKLPAGVIFDYPTVTGLVGYLRGELCQEETGDSPVMSDLDRLEVALATMPDDDAARNEVAERLEKLLRRVSPASVVTRAPATDWGLDSASQDEVFALIDEELGEP
;
A
#
# COMPACT_ATOMS: atom_id res chain seq x y z
N MET A 1 -39.22 7.62 3.96
CA MET A 1 -38.68 6.36 3.39
C MET A 1 -37.18 6.49 3.19
N ALA A 2 -36.68 7.34 2.28
CA ALA A 2 -35.23 7.52 2.04
C ALA A 2 -34.41 7.95 3.27
N GLU A 3 -34.91 8.93 4.05
CA GLU A 3 -34.19 9.45 5.23
C GLU A 3 -34.06 8.41 6.37
N THR A 4 -35.08 7.56 6.52
CA THR A 4 -35.11 6.47 7.51
C THR A 4 -34.10 5.38 7.16
N GLU A 5 -33.89 5.15 5.86
CA GLU A 5 -32.95 4.16 5.33
C GLU A 5 -31.50 4.64 5.50
N THR A 6 -31.22 5.93 5.25
CA THR A 6 -29.91 6.56 5.50
C THR A 6 -29.53 6.54 6.99
N ILE A 7 -30.48 6.84 7.89
CA ILE A 7 -30.25 6.79 9.34
C ILE A 7 -30.04 5.35 9.83
N ALA A 8 -30.80 4.39 9.29
CA ALA A 8 -30.63 2.97 9.61
C ALA A 8 -29.27 2.42 9.13
N ASP A 9 -28.81 2.88 7.97
CA ASP A 9 -27.52 2.50 7.41
C ASP A 9 -26.34 3.08 8.22
N LEU A 10 -26.41 4.37 8.56
CA LEU A 10 -25.43 5.03 9.43
C LEU A 10 -25.33 4.35 10.81
N ARG A 11 -26.48 4.00 11.40
CA ARG A 11 -26.57 3.28 12.68
C ARG A 11 -25.94 1.90 12.62
N ARG A 12 -26.18 1.15 11.53
CA ARG A 12 -25.52 -0.14 11.30
C ARG A 12 -24.01 -0.01 11.11
N ARG A 13 -23.53 1.07 10.49
CA ARG A 13 -22.10 1.37 10.36
C ARG A 13 -21.43 1.67 11.69
N HIS A 14 -22.13 2.30 12.63
CA HIS A 14 -21.62 2.58 13.98
C HIS A 14 -21.86 1.45 15.00
N GLY A 15 -22.32 0.28 14.55
CA GLY A 15 -22.53 -0.89 15.42
C GLY A 15 -23.75 -0.79 16.34
N VAL A 16 -24.72 0.08 16.02
CA VAL A 16 -25.98 0.21 16.77
C VAL A 16 -27.16 -0.03 15.82
N PRO A 17 -27.36 -1.28 15.35
CA PRO A 17 -28.43 -1.59 14.41
C PRO A 17 -29.84 -1.28 14.96
N LEU A 18 -30.82 -1.24 14.06
CA LEU A 18 -32.22 -1.23 14.46
C LEU A 18 -32.56 -2.55 15.15
N MET A 19 -33.18 -2.45 16.32
CA MET A 19 -33.64 -3.61 17.07
C MET A 19 -34.91 -4.19 16.43
N SER A 20 -35.05 -5.52 16.45
CA SER A 20 -36.29 -6.17 16.02
C SER A 20 -37.46 -5.70 16.90
N PRO A 21 -38.65 -5.41 16.33
CA PRO A 21 -39.81 -4.99 17.11
C PRO A 21 -40.18 -5.98 18.22
N GLU A 22 -40.06 -7.28 17.96
CA GLU A 22 -40.36 -8.33 18.93
C GLU A 22 -39.38 -8.31 20.11
N ARG A 23 -38.10 -8.06 19.84
CA ARG A 23 -37.06 -7.91 20.87
C ARG A 23 -37.27 -6.62 21.66
N ALA A 24 -37.59 -5.51 21.01
CA ALA A 24 -37.86 -4.23 21.65
C ALA A 24 -39.07 -4.28 22.59
N VAL A 25 -40.19 -4.85 22.14
CA VAL A 25 -41.40 -5.01 22.97
C VAL A 25 -41.14 -5.95 24.15
N ARG A 26 -40.36 -7.03 23.95
CA ARG A 26 -39.98 -7.92 25.05
C ARG A 26 -39.12 -7.20 26.10
N ALA A 27 -38.13 -6.42 25.68
CA ALA A 27 -37.27 -5.66 26.58
C ALA A 27 -38.04 -4.58 27.34
N LEU A 28 -38.98 -3.89 26.68
CA LEU A 28 -39.86 -2.92 27.33
C LEU A 28 -40.71 -3.55 28.43
N ARG A 29 -41.31 -4.72 28.16
CA ARG A 29 -42.06 -5.46 29.18
C ARG A 29 -41.19 -5.79 30.40
N GLN A 30 -39.98 -6.30 30.16
CA GLN A 30 -39.04 -6.63 31.25
C GLN A 30 -38.66 -5.41 32.09
N ALA A 31 -38.44 -4.25 31.45
CA ALA A 31 -38.15 -3.01 32.15
C ALA A 31 -39.30 -2.57 33.06
N ILE A 32 -40.54 -2.68 32.57
CA ILE A 32 -41.75 -2.35 33.35
C ILE A 32 -41.96 -3.33 34.50
N GLU A 33 -41.78 -4.63 34.26
CA GLU A 33 -41.93 -5.67 35.29
C GLU A 33 -40.84 -5.57 36.38
N GLY A 34 -39.66 -5.07 36.03
CA GLY A 34 -38.55 -4.84 36.96
C GLY A 34 -38.59 -3.52 37.73
N ASP A 35 -39.59 -2.67 37.49
CA ASP A 35 -39.68 -1.29 38.05
C ASP A 35 -38.45 -0.41 37.73
N GLU A 36 -37.79 -0.67 36.60
CA GLU A 36 -36.61 0.07 36.16
C GLU A 36 -37.04 1.43 35.58
N THR A 37 -36.82 2.50 36.32
CA THR A 37 -37.36 3.83 35.99
C THR A 37 -36.60 4.51 34.83
N PHE A 38 -35.32 4.18 34.63
CA PHE A 38 -34.48 4.74 33.57
C PHE A 38 -33.55 3.68 33.00
N VAL A 39 -33.97 3.03 31.90
CA VAL A 39 -33.16 2.06 31.18
C VAL A 39 -33.12 2.39 29.69
N VAL A 40 -31.94 2.25 29.09
CA VAL A 40 -31.74 2.32 27.64
C VAL A 40 -31.43 0.91 27.15
N VAL A 41 -32.21 0.44 26.18
CA VAL A 41 -31.98 -0.85 25.54
C VAL A 41 -31.64 -0.60 24.08
N ALA A 42 -30.47 -1.06 23.67
CA ALA A 42 -30.01 -0.98 22.28
C ALA A 42 -29.53 -2.37 21.83
N ASP A 43 -29.73 -2.66 20.55
CA ASP A 43 -29.07 -3.79 19.90
C ASP A 43 -27.68 -3.31 19.47
N ILE A 44 -26.63 -3.97 19.94
CA ILE A 44 -25.25 -3.52 19.76
C ILE A 44 -24.47 -4.63 19.05
N ASP A 45 -23.93 -4.30 17.89
CA ASP A 45 -22.87 -5.06 17.24
C ASP A 45 -21.54 -4.62 17.89
N TRP A 46 -21.09 -5.40 18.87
CA TRP A 46 -19.94 -5.06 19.70
C TRP A 46 -18.63 -4.95 18.90
N ASP A 47 -18.47 -5.74 17.84
CA ASP A 47 -17.27 -5.70 16.99
C ASP A 47 -17.13 -4.33 16.34
N ARG A 48 -18.22 -3.82 15.76
CA ARG A 48 -18.23 -2.49 15.12
C ARG A 48 -18.27 -1.37 16.14
N PHE A 49 -19.11 -1.49 17.16
CA PHE A 49 -19.33 -0.44 18.16
C PHE A 49 -18.06 -0.18 18.98
N TYR A 50 -17.37 -1.23 19.43
CA TYR A 50 -16.14 -1.08 20.22
C TYR A 50 -15.04 -0.41 19.40
N LEU A 51 -14.84 -0.85 18.15
CA LEU A 51 -13.86 -0.25 17.24
C LEU A 51 -14.18 1.22 16.95
N ALA A 52 -15.45 1.55 16.68
CA ALA A 52 -15.92 2.90 16.44
C ALA A 52 -15.73 3.83 17.65
N HIS A 53 -16.09 3.34 18.84
CA HIS A 53 -16.23 4.19 20.02
C HIS A 53 -14.92 4.34 20.80
N THR A 54 -14.05 3.32 20.79
CA THR A 54 -12.74 3.39 21.48
C THR A 54 -11.61 3.89 20.59
N ALA A 55 -11.88 4.10 19.30
CA ALA A 55 -10.96 4.64 18.30
C ALA A 55 -10.31 5.97 18.71
N ALA A 56 -11.13 6.95 19.12
CA ALA A 56 -10.68 8.29 19.43
C ALA A 56 -10.15 8.40 20.87
N ARG A 57 -10.73 7.63 21.79
CA ARG A 57 -10.32 7.60 23.19
C ARG A 57 -10.71 6.26 23.83
N PRO A 58 -9.83 5.64 24.63
CA PRO A 58 -10.18 4.47 25.42
C PRO A 58 -11.40 4.79 26.31
N SER A 59 -12.39 3.90 26.33
CA SER A 59 -13.57 4.02 27.20
C SER A 59 -13.49 2.98 28.31
N PRO A 60 -13.19 3.38 29.57
CA PRO A 60 -13.14 2.46 30.70
C PRO A 60 -14.45 1.72 30.94
N LEU A 61 -15.60 2.38 30.67
CA LEU A 61 -16.93 1.79 30.84
C LEU A 61 -17.18 0.60 29.91
N LEU A 62 -16.57 0.61 28.73
CA LEU A 62 -16.69 -0.49 27.78
C LEU A 62 -15.64 -1.57 28.02
N HIS A 63 -14.59 -1.30 28.81
CA HIS A 63 -13.45 -2.20 28.96
C HIS A 63 -13.80 -3.49 29.73
N ASP A 64 -14.72 -3.39 30.68
CA ASP A 64 -15.06 -4.47 31.61
C ASP A 64 -16.13 -5.42 31.08
N LEU A 65 -16.76 -5.08 29.95
CA LEU A 65 -17.74 -5.91 29.27
C LEU A 65 -17.08 -7.18 28.72
N GLU A 66 -17.81 -8.29 28.79
CA GLU A 66 -17.35 -9.60 28.31
C GLU A 66 -17.08 -9.57 26.81
N GLU A 67 -17.99 -8.94 26.07
CA GLU A 67 -17.98 -8.86 24.62
C GLU A 67 -16.77 -8.08 24.11
N THR A 68 -16.39 -6.98 24.77
CA THR A 68 -15.25 -6.14 24.37
C THR A 68 -13.91 -6.74 24.76
N ARG A 69 -13.87 -7.52 25.85
CA ARG A 69 -12.69 -8.27 26.26
C ARG A 69 -12.36 -9.36 25.24
N ARG A 70 -13.36 -10.09 24.75
CA ARG A 70 -13.17 -11.06 23.65
C ARG A 70 -12.64 -10.41 22.38
N ILE A 71 -13.14 -9.23 22.02
CA ILE A 71 -12.65 -8.46 20.86
C ILE A 71 -11.19 -8.05 21.04
N ARG A 72 -10.80 -7.65 22.26
CA ARG A 72 -9.43 -7.25 22.55
C ARG A 72 -8.48 -8.45 22.57
N GLU A 73 -8.91 -9.57 23.14
CA GLU A 73 -8.15 -10.82 23.14
C GLU A 73 -7.98 -11.36 21.72
N SER A 74 -9.04 -11.33 20.90
CA SER A 74 -8.95 -11.73 19.48
C SER A 74 -8.14 -10.76 18.62
N ALA A 75 -8.05 -9.47 18.98
CA ALA A 75 -7.17 -8.50 18.33
C ALA A 75 -5.69 -8.71 18.70
N ILE A 76 -5.40 -9.19 19.91
CA ILE A 76 -4.06 -9.56 20.35
C ILE A 76 -3.64 -10.90 19.69
N ASP A 77 -4.58 -11.83 19.57
CA ASP A 77 -4.44 -13.10 18.83
C ASP A 77 -4.60 -12.93 17.30
N GLY A 78 -4.88 -11.71 16.83
CA GLY A 78 -4.89 -11.32 15.42
C GLY A 78 -3.50 -11.30 14.79
N THR A 79 -2.46 -11.61 15.57
CA THR A 79 -1.28 -12.30 15.02
C THR A 79 -1.68 -13.73 14.75
N GLY A 80 -2.41 -13.95 13.65
CA GLY A 80 -2.91 -15.27 13.29
C GLY A 80 -1.79 -16.33 13.31
N PRO A 81 -2.11 -17.57 13.70
CA PRO A 81 -1.14 -18.66 13.71
C PRO A 81 -0.64 -18.92 12.28
N GLY A 82 0.66 -18.70 12.05
CA GLY A 82 1.40 -19.26 10.93
C GLY A 82 0.94 -18.87 9.53
N THR A 83 1.24 -17.66 9.07
CA THR A 83 1.35 -17.43 7.62
C THR A 83 2.73 -17.93 7.19
N GLU A 84 2.83 -19.19 6.75
CA GLU A 84 4.01 -19.76 6.07
C GLU A 84 4.20 -19.18 4.66
N GLY A 85 3.97 -17.88 4.49
CA GLY A 85 4.06 -17.15 3.23
C GLY A 85 4.76 -15.82 3.42
N PRO A 86 5.41 -15.28 2.37
CA PRO A 86 6.17 -14.05 2.47
C PRO A 86 5.27 -12.88 2.86
N THR A 87 5.76 -12.05 3.78
CA THR A 87 5.04 -10.85 4.24
C THR A 87 4.78 -9.88 3.08
N LEU A 88 3.80 -8.98 3.22
CA LEU A 88 3.53 -7.98 2.17
C LEU A 88 4.78 -7.13 1.88
N ALA A 89 5.56 -6.81 2.93
CA ALA A 89 6.84 -6.11 2.78
C ALA A 89 7.86 -6.92 1.97
N GLU A 90 8.02 -8.21 2.25
CA GLU A 90 8.91 -9.10 1.47
C GLU A 90 8.48 -9.26 0.01
N ARG A 91 7.16 -9.29 -0.24
CA ARG A 91 6.61 -9.32 -1.60
C ARG A 91 6.94 -8.02 -2.32
N LEU A 92 6.74 -6.87 -1.67
CA LEU A 92 7.03 -5.56 -2.25
C LEU A 92 8.53 -5.39 -2.54
N ALA A 93 9.41 -5.87 -1.67
CA ALA A 93 10.87 -5.80 -1.84
C ALA A 93 11.38 -6.51 -3.11
N ARG A 94 10.64 -7.51 -3.63
CA ARG A 94 10.98 -8.25 -4.85
C ARG A 94 10.39 -7.65 -6.14
N LEU A 95 9.57 -6.61 -6.01
CA LEU A 95 8.86 -5.99 -7.12
C LEU A 95 9.49 -4.65 -7.50
N GLY A 96 9.48 -4.31 -8.78
CA GLY A 96 9.83 -2.97 -9.24
C GLY A 96 8.78 -1.94 -8.81
N ARG A 97 9.15 -0.66 -8.78
CA ARG A 97 8.33 0.46 -8.27
C ARG A 97 6.89 0.47 -8.80
N THR A 98 6.69 0.31 -10.11
CA THR A 98 5.35 0.32 -10.73
C THR A 98 4.48 -0.83 -10.22
N GLU A 99 5.09 -2.00 -10.00
CA GLU A 99 4.39 -3.20 -9.57
C GLU A 99 4.11 -3.18 -8.06
N GLN A 100 4.98 -2.55 -7.26
CA GLN A 100 4.71 -2.22 -5.86
C GLN A 100 3.49 -1.30 -5.73
N GLU A 101 3.43 -0.23 -6.53
CA GLU A 101 2.29 0.71 -6.53
C GLU A 101 0.98 0.00 -6.93
N ARG A 102 1.04 -0.91 -7.90
CA ARG A 102 -0.12 -1.71 -8.33
C ARG A 102 -0.63 -2.60 -7.20
N LEU A 103 0.27 -3.34 -6.55
CA LEU A 103 -0.09 -4.24 -5.45
C LEU A 103 -0.65 -3.48 -4.25
N LEU A 104 0.00 -2.38 -3.84
CA LEU A 104 -0.48 -1.54 -2.74
C LEU A 104 -1.85 -0.92 -3.04
N ARG A 105 -2.07 -0.49 -4.29
CA ARG A 105 -3.37 0.02 -4.72
C ARG A 105 -4.46 -1.03 -4.61
N GLU A 106 -4.19 -2.27 -5.02
CA GLU A 106 -5.12 -3.38 -4.88
C GLU A 106 -5.48 -3.65 -3.41
N VAL A 107 -4.47 -3.67 -2.52
CA VAL A 107 -4.66 -3.83 -1.07
C VAL A 107 -5.54 -2.71 -0.52
N VAL A 108 -5.20 -1.45 -0.80
CA VAL A 108 -5.97 -0.30 -0.30
C VAL A 108 -7.41 -0.32 -0.81
N ARG A 109 -7.64 -0.59 -2.10
CA ARG A 109 -8.99 -0.64 -2.69
C ARG A 109 -9.81 -1.79 -2.10
N THR A 110 -9.19 -2.94 -1.85
CA THR A 110 -9.88 -4.10 -1.25
C THR A 110 -10.38 -3.77 0.16
N HIS A 111 -9.53 -3.17 0.99
CA HIS A 111 -9.94 -2.78 2.34
C HIS A 111 -10.93 -1.62 2.35
N ALA A 112 -10.79 -0.65 1.43
CA ALA A 112 -11.75 0.44 1.28
C ALA A 112 -13.13 -0.09 0.85
N ALA A 113 -13.20 -0.99 -0.13
CA ALA A 113 -14.44 -1.60 -0.59
C ALA A 113 -15.14 -2.38 0.53
N ALA A 114 -14.38 -3.16 1.30
CA ALA A 114 -14.92 -3.93 2.42
C ALA A 114 -15.53 -3.04 3.53
N VAL A 115 -14.93 -1.87 3.79
CA VAL A 115 -15.43 -0.92 4.79
C VAL A 115 -16.63 -0.11 4.27
N LEU A 116 -16.59 0.29 3.00
CA LEU A 116 -17.68 1.03 2.35
C LEU A 116 -18.86 0.14 1.94
N GLY A 117 -18.73 -1.19 2.05
CA GLY A 117 -19.77 -2.13 1.67
C GLY A 117 -19.95 -2.26 0.16
N HIS A 118 -18.89 -2.02 -0.62
CA HIS A 118 -18.93 -2.19 -2.07
C HIS A 118 -18.55 -3.62 -2.50
N ASP A 119 -19.04 -4.04 -3.68
CA ASP A 119 -18.90 -5.40 -4.19
C ASP A 119 -17.44 -5.80 -4.53
N GLY A 120 -16.52 -4.84 -4.66
CA GLY A 120 -15.12 -5.15 -4.92
C GLY A 120 -14.19 -3.95 -4.99
N PRO A 121 -12.88 -4.16 -5.13
CA PRO A 121 -11.90 -3.08 -5.20
C PRO A 121 -12.13 -2.14 -6.39
N ASP A 122 -12.70 -2.64 -7.50
CA ASP A 122 -12.87 -1.87 -8.72
C ASP A 122 -13.94 -0.78 -8.65
N SER A 123 -14.86 -0.87 -7.70
CA SER A 123 -15.87 0.17 -7.47
C SER A 123 -15.35 1.36 -6.66
N VAL A 124 -14.12 1.30 -6.13
CA VAL A 124 -13.50 2.38 -5.36
C VAL A 124 -12.63 3.24 -6.29
N PRO A 125 -13.00 4.50 -6.59
CA PRO A 125 -12.20 5.39 -7.42
C PRO A 125 -10.90 5.77 -6.73
N THR A 126 -9.79 5.89 -7.48
CA THR A 126 -8.47 6.09 -6.87
C THR A 126 -8.11 7.54 -6.56
N GLY A 127 -8.76 8.49 -7.25
CA GLY A 127 -8.51 9.92 -7.13
C GLY A 127 -9.56 10.69 -6.33
N LEU A 128 -10.68 10.05 -5.98
CA LEU A 128 -11.71 10.69 -5.16
C LEU A 128 -11.38 10.56 -3.68
N PRO A 129 -11.66 11.60 -2.88
CA PRO A 129 -11.54 11.51 -1.45
C PRO A 129 -12.50 10.47 -0.86
N PHE A 130 -12.07 9.73 0.17
CA PHE A 130 -12.89 8.68 0.76
C PHE A 130 -14.20 9.19 1.38
N TRP A 131 -14.25 10.43 1.90
CA TRP A 131 -15.49 11.00 2.44
C TRP A 131 -16.56 11.26 1.37
N GLU A 132 -16.16 11.52 0.12
CA GLU A 132 -17.11 11.63 -0.99
C GLU A 132 -17.69 10.27 -1.37
N LEU A 133 -16.99 9.19 -1.01
CA LEU A 133 -17.45 7.81 -1.16
C LEU A 133 -18.28 7.34 0.05
N GLY A 134 -18.51 8.20 1.04
CA GLY A 134 -19.29 7.90 2.23
C GLY A 134 -18.47 7.40 3.43
N LEU A 135 -17.14 7.50 3.38
CA LEU A 135 -16.29 7.26 4.53
C LEU A 135 -16.51 8.35 5.59
N ASP A 136 -16.71 7.93 6.83
CA ASP A 136 -16.89 8.77 8.01
C ASP A 136 -15.78 8.53 9.04
N SER A 137 -15.78 9.26 10.15
CA SER A 137 -14.71 9.18 11.16
C SER A 137 -14.58 7.81 11.82
N VAL A 138 -15.66 7.01 11.85
CA VAL A 138 -15.66 5.68 12.46
C VAL A 138 -15.10 4.66 11.48
N THR A 139 -15.62 4.66 10.26
CA THR A 139 -15.18 3.77 9.18
C THR A 139 -13.74 4.06 8.75
N ALA A 140 -13.27 5.30 8.86
CA ALA A 140 -11.84 5.64 8.69
C ALA A 140 -10.94 4.88 9.66
N VAL A 141 -11.35 4.71 10.91
CA VAL A 141 -10.55 4.00 11.91
C VAL A 141 -10.58 2.48 11.69
N GLU A 142 -11.73 1.95 11.29
CA GLU A 142 -11.84 0.56 10.85
C GLU A 142 -10.94 0.26 9.65
N MET A 143 -10.94 1.14 8.64
CA MET A 143 -10.06 1.05 7.48
C MET A 143 -8.58 1.09 7.89
N ARG A 144 -8.20 2.01 8.77
CA ARG A 144 -6.84 2.08 9.32
C ARG A 144 -6.45 0.78 10.03
N ASN A 145 -7.33 0.21 10.86
CA ASN A 145 -7.07 -1.05 11.57
C ASN A 145 -6.83 -2.21 10.61
N ARG A 146 -7.72 -2.37 9.64
CA ARG A 146 -7.62 -3.41 8.62
C ARG A 146 -6.34 -3.29 7.82
N LEU A 147 -6.01 -2.08 7.38
CA LEU A 147 -4.77 -1.81 6.67
C LEU A 147 -3.54 -2.10 7.54
N GLY A 148 -3.52 -1.63 8.79
CA GLY A 148 -2.42 -1.88 9.72
C GLY A 148 -2.14 -3.36 9.94
N GLY A 149 -3.18 -4.19 10.03
CA GLY A 149 -3.06 -5.64 10.08
C GLY A 149 -2.50 -6.24 8.79
N ALA A 150 -3.00 -5.80 7.63
CA ALA A 150 -2.56 -6.29 6.32
C ALA A 150 -1.11 -5.93 5.99
N VAL A 151 -0.67 -4.73 6.39
CA VAL A 151 0.71 -4.27 6.21
C VAL A 151 1.63 -4.65 7.37
N GLN A 152 1.10 -5.28 8.42
CA GLN A 152 1.81 -5.63 9.65
C GLN A 152 2.58 -4.45 10.27
N ARG A 153 2.00 -3.24 10.18
CA ARG A 153 2.57 -1.99 10.72
C ARG A 153 1.50 -1.20 11.46
N LYS A 154 1.93 -0.49 12.50
CA LYS A 154 1.05 0.41 13.24
C LYS A 154 0.91 1.73 12.49
N LEU A 155 -0.23 1.95 11.84
CA LEU A 155 -0.52 3.19 11.13
C LEU A 155 -0.94 4.31 12.10
N PRO A 156 -0.50 5.57 11.89
CA PRO A 156 -0.95 6.72 12.66
C PRO A 156 -2.47 6.89 12.62
N ALA A 157 -3.05 7.46 13.68
CA ALA A 157 -4.50 7.66 13.78
C ALA A 157 -5.05 8.61 12.70
N GLY A 158 -4.25 9.58 12.25
CA GLY A 158 -4.63 10.58 11.24
C GLY A 158 -4.45 10.14 9.79
N VAL A 159 -3.81 8.99 9.51
CA VAL A 159 -3.30 8.66 8.17
C VAL A 159 -4.37 8.71 7.06
N ILE A 160 -5.60 8.31 7.36
CA ILE A 160 -6.70 8.31 6.39
C ILE A 160 -7.18 9.73 6.08
N PHE A 161 -7.04 10.65 7.02
CA PHE A 161 -7.37 12.07 6.84
C PHE A 161 -6.22 12.82 6.17
N ASP A 162 -4.98 12.49 6.52
CA ASP A 162 -3.78 13.07 5.93
C ASP A 162 -3.62 12.66 4.45
N TYR A 163 -4.03 11.42 4.13
CA TYR A 163 -3.98 10.83 2.79
C TYR A 163 -5.36 10.34 2.36
N PRO A 164 -6.25 11.27 1.95
CA PRO A 164 -7.68 10.97 1.81
C PRO A 164 -8.07 10.28 0.51
N THR A 165 -7.10 9.92 -0.32
CA THR A 165 -7.32 9.23 -1.60
C THR A 165 -6.54 7.93 -1.61
N VAL A 166 -6.99 6.95 -2.41
CA VAL A 166 -6.24 5.70 -2.61
C VAL A 166 -4.83 6.00 -3.08
N THR A 167 -4.66 6.91 -4.04
CA THR A 167 -3.34 7.29 -4.57
C THR A 167 -2.44 7.86 -3.47
N GLY A 168 -2.96 8.77 -2.63
CA GLY A 168 -2.18 9.36 -1.53
C GLY A 168 -1.77 8.31 -0.51
N LEU A 169 -2.70 7.43 -0.12
CA LEU A 169 -2.45 6.41 0.89
C LEU A 169 -1.46 5.34 0.40
N VAL A 170 -1.53 4.97 -0.89
CA VAL A 170 -0.53 4.09 -1.53
C VAL A 170 0.86 4.71 -1.48
N GLY A 171 0.97 6.03 -1.76
CA GLY A 171 2.24 6.75 -1.68
C GLY A 171 2.83 6.71 -0.28
N TYR A 172 2.01 6.99 0.74
CA TYR A 172 2.41 6.89 2.15
C TYR A 172 2.85 5.48 2.53
N LEU A 173 2.05 4.46 2.23
CA LEU A 173 2.36 3.06 2.56
C LEU A 173 3.62 2.56 1.86
N ARG A 174 3.86 2.99 0.61
CA ARG A 174 5.12 2.67 -0.07
C ARG A 174 6.31 3.31 0.64
N GLY A 175 6.21 4.56 1.05
CA GLY A 175 7.27 5.23 1.81
C GLY A 175 7.58 4.54 3.14
N GLU A 176 6.57 3.99 3.82
CA GLU A 176 6.73 3.28 5.10
C GLU A 176 7.23 1.84 4.93
N LEU A 177 6.76 1.11 3.92
CA LEU A 177 7.03 -0.33 3.74
C LEU A 177 8.23 -0.60 2.85
N CYS A 178 8.38 0.22 1.82
CA CYS A 178 9.52 0.23 0.93
C CYS A 178 10.38 1.44 1.28
N GLN A 179 10.50 1.80 2.58
CA GLN A 179 11.59 2.69 3.00
C GLN A 179 12.80 2.22 2.22
N GLU A 180 13.24 3.04 1.28
CA GLU A 180 14.48 2.79 0.60
C GLU A 180 15.43 2.53 1.75
N GLU A 181 16.12 1.40 1.72
CA GLU A 181 17.41 1.39 2.36
C GLU A 181 18.21 2.50 1.65
N THR A 182 18.02 3.74 2.10
CA THR A 182 19.09 4.68 2.35
C THR A 182 19.95 4.18 3.53
N GLY A 183 19.86 2.88 3.87
CA GLY A 183 21.06 2.10 4.08
C GLY A 183 21.91 2.16 2.82
N ASP A 184 22.63 3.27 2.68
CA ASP A 184 24.09 3.28 2.55
C ASP A 184 24.63 1.86 2.39
N SER A 185 24.42 1.25 1.21
CA SER A 185 25.27 0.13 0.85
C SER A 185 26.63 0.77 0.85
N PRO A 186 27.57 0.37 1.71
CA PRO A 186 28.86 1.06 1.81
C PRO A 186 29.52 1.14 0.43
N VAL A 187 29.20 0.18 -0.44
CA VAL A 187 29.59 0.18 -1.86
C VAL A 187 28.98 1.34 -2.67
N MET A 188 27.69 1.64 -2.53
CA MET A 188 27.05 2.76 -3.26
C MET A 188 27.55 4.12 -2.78
N SER A 189 27.77 4.26 -1.48
CA SER A 189 28.25 5.51 -0.87
C SER A 189 29.74 5.75 -1.16
N ASP A 190 30.52 4.68 -1.24
CA ASP A 190 31.89 4.75 -1.73
C ASP A 190 31.96 5.06 -3.22
N LEU A 191 30.97 4.63 -4.03
CA LEU A 191 30.85 5.03 -5.44
C LEU A 191 30.52 6.52 -5.58
N ASP A 192 29.61 7.07 -4.78
CA ASP A 192 29.29 8.49 -4.77
C ASP A 192 30.51 9.35 -4.36
N ARG A 193 31.27 8.91 -3.34
CA ARG A 193 32.54 9.55 -2.97
C ARG A 193 33.57 9.50 -4.09
N LEU A 194 33.64 8.38 -4.82
CA LEU A 194 34.55 8.20 -5.94
C LEU A 194 34.17 9.10 -7.12
N GLU A 195 32.88 9.29 -7.40
CA GLU A 195 32.38 10.20 -8.42
C GLU A 195 32.81 11.66 -8.13
N VAL A 196 32.66 12.11 -6.88
CA VAL A 196 33.12 13.44 -6.45
C VAL A 196 34.65 13.57 -6.53
N ALA A 197 35.39 12.53 -6.15
CA ALA A 197 36.85 12.53 -6.24
C ALA A 197 37.36 12.57 -7.69
N LEU A 198 36.68 11.88 -8.61
CA LEU A 198 36.95 11.90 -10.05
C LEU A 198 36.67 13.28 -10.66
N ALA A 199 35.57 13.92 -10.26
CA ALA A 199 35.18 15.24 -10.76
C ALA A 199 36.14 16.37 -10.34
N THR A 200 36.89 16.17 -9.25
CA THR A 200 37.84 17.16 -8.70
C THR A 200 39.30 16.86 -9.09
N MET A 201 39.55 15.77 -9.82
CA MET A 201 40.89 15.31 -10.18
C MET A 201 41.47 16.16 -11.35
N PRO A 202 42.74 16.57 -11.28
CA PRO A 202 43.42 17.30 -12.36
C PRO A 202 43.32 16.55 -13.71
N ASP A 203 43.33 17.27 -14.84
CA ASP A 203 43.40 16.73 -16.22
C ASP A 203 44.78 16.10 -16.54
N ASP A 204 45.43 15.44 -15.58
CA ASP A 204 46.64 14.68 -15.84
C ASP A 204 46.27 13.35 -16.51
N ASP A 205 46.64 13.21 -17.79
CA ASP A 205 46.38 12.02 -18.60
C ASP A 205 46.93 10.74 -17.94
N ALA A 206 48.05 10.82 -17.23
CA ALA A 206 48.64 9.65 -16.58
C ALA A 206 47.80 9.14 -15.39
N ALA A 207 47.37 10.05 -14.50
CA ALA A 207 46.55 9.71 -13.34
C ALA A 207 45.14 9.22 -13.75
N ARG A 208 44.54 9.83 -14.77
CA ARG A 208 43.22 9.42 -15.28
C ARG A 208 43.26 8.04 -15.93
N ASN A 209 44.31 7.74 -16.69
CA ASN A 209 44.47 6.43 -17.31
C ASN A 209 44.63 5.31 -16.26
N GLU A 210 45.38 5.56 -15.18
CA GLU A 210 45.53 4.58 -14.09
C GLU A 210 44.21 4.32 -13.36
N VAL A 211 43.42 5.37 -13.09
CA VAL A 211 42.10 5.23 -12.46
C VAL A 211 41.11 4.51 -13.38
N ALA A 212 41.13 4.82 -14.68
CA ALA A 212 40.29 4.15 -15.69
C ALA A 212 40.59 2.64 -15.77
N GLU A 213 41.87 2.24 -15.80
CA GLU A 213 42.27 0.83 -15.82
C GLU A 213 41.82 0.11 -14.54
N ARG A 214 41.90 0.78 -13.38
CA ARG A 214 41.45 0.24 -12.09
C ARG A 214 39.93 0.03 -12.06
N LEU A 215 39.16 0.99 -12.58
CA LEU A 215 37.71 0.90 -12.69
C LEU A 215 37.27 -0.20 -13.65
N GLU A 216 37.91 -0.34 -14.81
CA GLU A 216 37.60 -1.41 -15.76
C GLU A 216 37.84 -2.80 -15.14
N LYS A 217 38.93 -2.95 -14.38
CA LYS A 217 39.23 -4.19 -13.65
C LYS A 217 38.20 -4.51 -12.57
N LEU A 218 37.71 -3.49 -11.85
CA LEU A 218 36.62 -3.65 -10.87
C LEU A 218 35.30 -4.00 -11.55
N LEU A 219 34.99 -3.37 -12.68
CA LEU A 219 33.78 -3.62 -13.46
C LEU A 219 33.76 -5.05 -14.01
N ARG A 220 34.89 -5.57 -14.48
CA ARG A 220 35.04 -6.99 -14.87
C ARG A 220 34.82 -7.98 -13.71
N ARG A 221 35.03 -7.55 -12.46
CA ARG A 221 34.89 -8.37 -11.26
C ARG A 221 33.46 -8.38 -10.72
N VAL A 222 32.73 -7.28 -10.88
CA VAL A 222 31.35 -7.11 -10.40
C VAL A 222 30.33 -7.45 -11.48
N SER A 223 30.68 -7.31 -12.75
CA SER A 223 29.85 -7.79 -13.85
C SER A 223 29.80 -9.32 -13.80
N PRO A 224 28.61 -9.95 -13.71
CA PRO A 224 28.49 -11.40 -13.83
C PRO A 224 29.07 -11.81 -15.19
N ALA A 225 30.01 -12.75 -15.20
CA ALA A 225 30.70 -13.18 -16.39
C ALA A 225 29.72 -13.39 -17.57
N SER A 226 29.86 -12.54 -18.59
CA SER A 226 29.30 -12.63 -19.93
C SER A 226 27.79 -12.83 -20.08
N VAL A 227 27.08 -11.72 -20.34
CA VAL A 227 26.27 -11.66 -21.58
C VAL A 227 26.99 -10.70 -22.52
N VAL A 228 28.00 -11.25 -23.19
CA VAL A 228 28.37 -10.72 -24.50
C VAL A 228 27.23 -11.12 -25.43
N THR A 229 26.19 -10.31 -25.51
CA THR A 229 25.51 -10.13 -26.78
C THR A 229 26.26 -8.99 -27.47
N ARG A 230 27.50 -9.28 -27.88
CA ARG A 230 27.99 -8.67 -29.10
C ARG A 230 27.07 -9.24 -30.17
N ALA A 231 26.01 -8.49 -30.51
CA ALA A 231 25.50 -8.56 -31.87
C ALA A 231 26.75 -8.52 -32.76
N PRO A 232 26.90 -9.43 -33.75
CA PRO A 232 28.02 -9.32 -34.66
C PRO A 232 28.04 -7.86 -35.11
N ALA A 233 29.14 -7.17 -34.82
CA ALA A 233 29.44 -5.95 -35.54
C ALA A 233 29.60 -6.45 -36.97
N THR A 234 28.51 -6.39 -37.73
CA THR A 234 28.61 -6.37 -39.18
C THR A 234 29.49 -5.17 -39.44
N ASP A 235 30.73 -5.48 -39.76
CA ASP A 235 31.62 -4.59 -40.47
C ASP A 235 30.88 -4.26 -41.77
N TRP A 236 30.01 -3.25 -41.71
CA TRP A 236 29.49 -2.64 -42.91
C TRP A 236 30.65 -1.85 -43.46
N GLY A 237 31.46 -2.51 -44.29
CA GLY A 237 32.53 -1.93 -45.07
C GLY A 237 31.96 -0.92 -46.05
N LEU A 238 31.52 0.24 -45.54
CA LEU A 238 31.11 1.40 -46.32
C LEU A 238 32.29 1.99 -47.10
N ASP A 239 33.52 1.70 -46.67
CA ASP A 239 34.74 2.09 -47.38
C ASP A 239 35.10 1.18 -48.57
N SER A 240 34.45 0.01 -48.72
CA SER A 240 34.69 -0.92 -49.83
C SER A 240 33.45 -1.31 -50.63
N ALA A 241 32.29 -0.76 -50.28
CA ALA A 241 31.05 -1.03 -50.99
C ALA A 241 31.13 -0.51 -52.43
N SER A 242 30.77 -1.36 -53.39
CA SER A 242 30.67 -0.95 -54.78
C SER A 242 29.44 -0.06 -54.99
N GLN A 243 29.50 0.86 -55.95
CA GLN A 243 28.43 1.84 -56.17
C GLN A 243 27.06 1.17 -56.42
N ASP A 244 27.05 -0.01 -57.04
CA ASP A 244 25.83 -0.79 -57.32
C ASP A 244 25.20 -1.42 -56.06
N GLU A 245 26.00 -1.78 -55.04
CA GLU A 245 25.49 -2.32 -53.76
C GLU A 245 24.89 -1.23 -52.88
N VAL A 246 25.42 -0.01 -52.96
CA VAL A 246 24.85 1.15 -52.26
C VAL A 246 23.48 1.53 -52.83
N PHE A 247 23.28 1.42 -54.15
CA PHE A 247 21.98 1.69 -54.77
C PHE A 247 20.94 0.61 -54.49
N ALA A 248 21.33 -0.66 -54.37
CA ALA A 248 20.41 -1.74 -54.00
C ALA A 248 19.85 -1.59 -52.57
N LEU A 249 20.67 -1.12 -51.63
CA LEU A 249 20.26 -0.92 -50.23
C LEU A 249 19.30 0.27 -50.05
N ILE A 250 19.39 1.27 -50.93
CA ILE A 250 18.48 2.43 -50.94
C ILE A 250 17.14 2.07 -51.56
N ASP A 251 17.12 1.20 -52.59
CA ASP A 251 15.87 0.69 -53.19
C ASP A 251 15.07 -0.17 -52.20
N GLU A 252 15.74 -0.90 -51.29
CA GLU A 252 15.09 -1.76 -50.30
C GLU A 252 14.52 -0.97 -49.09
N GLU A 253 15.01 0.25 -48.84
CA GLU A 253 14.52 1.16 -47.78
C GLU A 253 13.58 2.26 -48.29
N LEU A 254 13.67 2.65 -49.56
CA LEU A 254 12.97 3.82 -50.11
C LEU A 254 12.20 3.58 -51.42
N GLY A 255 11.56 2.43 -51.57
CA GLY A 255 10.32 2.38 -52.36
C GLY A 255 10.04 1.10 -53.13
N GLU A 256 8.80 0.74 -53.44
CA GLU A 256 7.46 1.34 -53.28
C GLU A 256 6.50 0.31 -53.96
N PRO A 257 5.16 0.45 -53.96
CA PRO A 257 4.26 1.43 -53.31
C PRO A 257 3.26 0.82 -52.31
#